data_AF-A0A831JPS9-F1
#
_entry.id   AF-A0A831JPS9-F1
#
_cell.length_a   1.000
_cell.length_b   1.000
_cell.length_c   1.000
_cell.angle_alpha   90.00
_cell.angle_beta   90.00
_cell.angle_gamma   90.00
#
_symmetry.space_group_name_H-M   'P 1'
#
loop_
_entity.id
_entity.type
_entity.pdbx_description
1 polymer ?
#
loop_
_entity_poly.entity_id
_entity_poly.type
_entity_poly.pdbx_seq_one_letter_code
_entity_poly.pdbx_strand_id
1 'polypeptide(L)'
;MGTNLKRITVSLLLVVGVVVLISALSSGEPGKDVETVAAFDVPMLVGKDLSGLVAELGIPDNNSEPNMLQIENGTKTWEKSWERGDYFLMATYDVKTRNVIDLFIGAETDAGFVQFRDTKNILKVGGLSSSATGYSVEFVKARNTPGYTGAVIKER
;
A
#
# COMPACT_ATOMS: atom_id res chain seq x y z
N MET A 1 -13.59 38.78 -72.37
CA MET A 1 -14.55 37.66 -72.30
C MET A 1 -14.43 37.07 -70.91
N GLY A 2 -15.29 37.51 -69.99
CA GLY A 2 -15.30 37.00 -68.63
C GLY A 2 -16.40 35.96 -68.47
N THR A 3 -16.17 35.00 -67.58
CA THR A 3 -17.21 34.45 -66.69
C THR A 3 -16.55 33.74 -65.52
N ASN A 4 -17.08 34.04 -64.34
CA ASN A 4 -16.76 33.47 -63.04
C ASN A 4 -17.07 31.97 -62.99
N LEU A 5 -16.29 31.21 -62.23
CA LEU A 5 -16.78 29.97 -61.62
C LEU A 5 -16.16 29.77 -60.22
N LYS A 6 -16.95 30.07 -59.18
CA LYS A 6 -16.69 29.59 -57.82
C LYS A 6 -17.00 28.10 -57.76
N ARG A 7 -16.06 27.27 -57.29
CA ARG A 7 -16.34 25.90 -56.84
C ARG A 7 -15.59 25.56 -55.55
N ILE A 8 -16.39 25.56 -54.49
CA ILE A 8 -16.36 24.86 -53.20
C ILE A 8 -15.17 23.90 -53.01
N THR A 9 -14.29 24.23 -52.06
CA THR A 9 -13.29 23.31 -51.51
C THR A 9 -13.97 22.38 -50.50
N VAL A 10 -13.95 21.08 -50.77
CA VAL A 10 -14.37 20.03 -49.84
C VAL A 10 -13.26 19.85 -48.80
N SER A 11 -13.54 20.15 -47.54
CA SER A 11 -12.62 19.91 -46.42
C SER A 11 -12.48 18.40 -46.16
N LEU A 12 -11.32 17.84 -46.49
CA LEU A 12 -10.91 16.51 -46.05
C LEU A 12 -10.34 16.65 -44.63
N LEU A 13 -11.11 16.25 -43.62
CA LEU A 13 -10.67 16.17 -42.24
C LEU A 13 -9.65 15.02 -42.11
N LEU A 14 -8.38 15.35 -41.96
CA LEU A 14 -7.33 14.39 -41.62
C LEU A 14 -7.09 14.52 -40.11
N VAL A 15 -7.74 13.63 -39.34
CA VAL A 15 -7.52 13.49 -37.89
C VAL A 15 -6.16 12.81 -37.70
N VAL A 16 -5.10 13.61 -37.59
CA VAL A 16 -3.83 13.13 -37.04
C VAL A 16 -3.86 13.42 -35.56
N GLY A 17 -4.18 12.39 -34.76
CA GLY A 17 -4.04 12.43 -33.32
C GLY A 17 -2.56 12.62 -32.97
N VAL A 18 -2.21 13.81 -32.51
CA VAL A 18 -0.91 14.09 -31.91
C VAL A 18 -0.90 13.44 -30.54
N VAL A 19 -0.17 12.34 -30.39
CA VAL A 19 0.24 11.82 -29.08
C VAL A 19 1.25 12.81 -28.53
N VAL A 20 0.79 13.77 -27.72
CA VAL A 20 1.67 14.65 -26.96
C VAL A 20 2.25 13.82 -25.83
N LEU A 21 3.48 13.32 -26.02
CA LEU A 21 4.34 12.90 -24.92
C LEU A 21 4.65 14.15 -24.10
N ILE A 22 3.92 14.36 -22.99
CA ILE A 22 4.30 15.37 -22.00
C ILE A 22 5.43 14.77 -21.18
N SER A 23 6.66 14.96 -21.66
CA SER A 23 7.86 14.88 -20.82
C SER A 23 7.76 16.02 -19.80
N ALA A 24 7.26 15.73 -18.61
CA ALA A 24 7.19 16.69 -17.53
C ALA A 24 8.61 17.08 -17.07
N LEU A 25 9.16 18.14 -17.67
CA LEU A 25 10.14 19.00 -17.01
C LEU A 25 9.42 19.68 -15.84
N SER A 26 9.47 19.05 -14.67
CA SER A 26 9.02 19.64 -13.41
C SER A 26 9.98 20.78 -13.04
N SER A 27 9.52 22.02 -13.24
CA SER A 27 10.09 23.19 -12.60
C SER A 27 9.65 23.16 -11.13
N GLY A 28 10.59 22.92 -10.23
CA GLY A 28 10.32 22.82 -8.80
C GLY A 28 9.95 24.18 -8.21
N GLU A 29 8.66 24.38 -7.90
CA GLU A 29 8.24 25.33 -6.87
C GLU A 29 8.61 24.76 -5.49
N PRO A 30 9.25 25.53 -4.59
CA PRO A 30 9.52 25.07 -3.23
C PRO A 30 8.24 25.20 -2.41
N GLY A 31 7.70 24.07 -1.93
CA GLY A 31 6.71 24.06 -0.86
C GLY A 31 5.32 23.50 -1.17
N LYS A 32 5.18 22.63 -2.19
CA LYS A 32 4.08 21.66 -2.16
C LYS A 32 4.61 20.38 -1.53
N ASP A 33 4.28 20.16 -0.26
CA ASP A 33 4.34 18.84 0.35
C ASP A 33 3.62 17.89 -0.60
N VAL A 34 4.39 17.06 -1.30
CA VAL A 34 3.82 15.90 -1.99
C VAL A 34 3.30 15.03 -0.85
N GLU A 35 1.99 15.11 -0.61
CA GLU A 35 1.30 14.28 0.35
C GLU A 35 1.56 12.83 -0.06
N THR A 36 2.58 12.22 0.55
CA THR A 36 2.96 10.85 0.19
C THR A 36 1.80 9.96 0.58
N VAL A 37 1.12 9.41 -0.43
CA VAL A 37 0.04 8.44 -0.28
C VAL A 37 0.55 7.29 0.60
N ALA A 38 -0.27 6.87 1.56
CA ALA A 38 0.05 5.73 2.42
C ALA A 38 0.35 4.48 1.57
N ALA A 39 1.31 3.65 2.01
CA ALA A 39 1.61 2.40 1.32
C ALA A 39 0.50 1.36 1.54
N PHE A 40 -0.16 1.43 2.70
CA PHE A 40 -1.30 0.61 3.07
C PHE A 40 -2.39 1.49 3.69
N ASP A 41 -3.66 1.17 3.41
CA ASP A 41 -4.81 1.73 4.11
C ASP A 41 -5.24 0.78 5.24
N VAL A 42 -4.44 0.74 6.31
CA VAL A 42 -4.67 -0.21 7.43
C VAL A 42 -6.02 -0.01 8.11
N PRO A 43 -6.57 1.20 8.33
CA PRO A 43 -7.89 1.37 8.89
C PRO A 43 -8.99 0.59 8.16
N MET A 44 -8.91 0.44 6.84
CA MET A 44 -9.86 -0.35 6.06
C MET A 44 -9.70 -1.87 6.27
N LEU A 45 -8.56 -2.34 6.75
CA LEU A 45 -8.23 -3.76 6.89
C LEU A 45 -8.53 -4.33 8.28
N VAL A 46 -8.55 -3.47 9.30
CA VAL A 46 -8.81 -3.88 10.69
C VAL A 46 -10.17 -4.58 10.80
N GLY A 47 -10.19 -5.71 11.51
CA GLY A 47 -11.40 -6.52 11.75
C GLY A 47 -11.83 -7.40 10.58
N LYS A 48 -11.17 -7.33 9.43
CA LYS A 48 -11.42 -8.25 8.30
C LYS A 48 -10.81 -9.64 8.57
N ASP A 49 -11.40 -10.65 7.97
CA ASP A 49 -10.79 -11.97 7.85
C ASP A 49 -9.74 -12.01 6.71
N LEU A 50 -9.03 -13.13 6.61
CA LEU A 50 -7.99 -13.30 5.59
C LEU A 50 -8.52 -13.12 4.16
N SER A 51 -9.76 -13.53 3.88
CA SER A 51 -10.36 -13.38 2.55
C SER A 51 -10.63 -11.92 2.21
N GLY A 52 -11.06 -11.14 3.21
CA GLY A 52 -11.24 -9.70 3.11
C GLY A 52 -9.92 -8.97 2.84
N LEU A 53 -8.83 -9.38 3.49
CA LEU A 53 -7.50 -8.83 3.20
C LEU A 53 -7.07 -9.12 1.77
N VAL A 54 -7.24 -10.36 1.28
CA VAL A 54 -6.87 -10.73 -0.10
C VAL A 54 -7.71 -9.97 -1.12
N ALA A 55 -8.98 -9.69 -0.82
CA ALA A 55 -9.84 -8.89 -1.70
C ALA A 55 -9.34 -7.44 -1.85
N GLU A 56 -8.85 -6.82 -0.77
CA GLU A 56 -8.36 -5.43 -0.78
C GLU A 56 -6.91 -5.31 -1.27
N LEU A 57 -6.04 -6.24 -0.87
CA LEU A 57 -4.59 -6.16 -1.08
C LEU A 57 -4.09 -6.99 -2.27
N GLY A 58 -4.93 -7.90 -2.77
CA GLY A 58 -4.56 -8.88 -3.79
C GLY A 58 -3.86 -10.10 -3.19
N ILE A 59 -3.20 -10.86 -4.07
CA ILE A 59 -2.48 -12.08 -3.70
C ILE A 59 -1.27 -11.70 -2.81
N PRO A 60 -1.08 -12.36 -1.65
CA PRO A 60 0.07 -12.15 -0.78
C PRO A 60 1.39 -12.54 -1.45
N ASP A 61 2.46 -11.83 -1.13
CA ASP A 61 3.82 -12.17 -1.55
C ASP A 61 4.33 -13.40 -0.78
N ASN A 62 4.10 -13.45 0.54
CA ASN A 62 4.19 -14.69 1.32
C ASN A 62 2.80 -15.31 1.45
N ASN A 63 2.50 -16.27 0.58
CA ASN A 63 1.18 -16.91 0.51
C ASN A 63 1.17 -18.38 0.98
N SER A 64 2.13 -18.79 1.80
CA SER A 64 2.15 -20.17 2.32
C SER A 64 0.97 -20.48 3.22
N GLU A 65 0.67 -21.77 3.38
CA GLU A 65 -0.33 -22.32 4.28
C GLU A 65 0.32 -23.37 5.19
N PRO A 66 -0.12 -23.53 6.45
CA PRO A 66 0.34 -24.63 7.28
C PRO A 66 -0.12 -25.96 6.68
N ASN A 67 0.77 -26.95 6.68
CA ASN A 67 0.42 -28.30 6.25
C ASN A 67 -0.37 -29.07 7.33
N MET A 68 -0.98 -30.19 6.95
CA MET A 68 -1.81 -31.00 7.86
C MET A 68 -1.06 -31.42 9.13
N LEU A 69 0.20 -31.84 9.01
CA LEU A 69 0.99 -32.27 10.16
C LEU A 69 1.26 -31.11 11.14
N GLN A 70 1.47 -29.88 10.64
CA GLN A 70 1.61 -28.70 11.47
C GLN A 70 0.31 -28.38 12.21
N ILE A 71 -0.83 -28.50 11.53
CA ILE A 71 -2.16 -28.30 12.12
C ILE A 71 -2.43 -29.35 13.21
N GLU A 72 -2.13 -30.62 12.93
CA GLU A 72 -2.26 -31.73 13.88
C GLU A 72 -1.36 -31.55 15.10
N ASN A 73 -0.17 -30.99 14.93
CA ASN A 73 0.76 -30.63 16.00
C ASN A 73 0.40 -29.34 16.73
N GLY A 74 -0.75 -28.74 16.43
CA GLY A 74 -1.31 -27.64 17.21
C GLY A 74 -0.92 -26.24 16.74
N THR A 75 -0.49 -26.06 15.49
CA THR A 75 -0.37 -24.72 14.88
C THR A 75 -1.73 -24.02 14.91
N LYS A 76 -1.82 -22.93 15.69
CA LYS A 76 -3.06 -22.15 15.85
C LYS A 76 -3.08 -20.89 14.99
N THR A 77 -1.92 -20.31 14.75
CA THR A 77 -1.78 -19.06 14.00
C THR A 77 -0.84 -19.28 12.83
N TRP A 78 -1.06 -18.51 11.78
CA TRP A 78 -0.17 -18.44 10.63
C TRP A 78 -0.12 -17.01 10.13
N GLU A 79 0.77 -16.73 9.20
CA GLU A 79 0.98 -15.39 8.67
C GLU A 79 0.97 -15.37 7.15
N LYS A 80 0.55 -14.23 6.61
CA LYS A 80 0.76 -13.85 5.21
C LYS A 80 1.25 -12.42 5.15
N SER A 81 2.01 -12.07 4.12
CA SER A 81 2.52 -10.72 3.95
C SER A 81 2.35 -10.20 2.53
N TRP A 82 2.26 -8.87 2.44
CA TRP A 82 2.20 -8.09 1.21
C TRP A 82 3.28 -7.02 1.24
N GLU A 83 4.03 -6.89 0.16
CA GLU A 83 5.10 -5.92 -0.01
C GLU A 83 4.62 -4.73 -0.86
N ARG A 84 5.04 -3.52 -0.47
CA ARG A 84 4.75 -2.26 -1.17
C ARG A 84 5.98 -1.35 -1.05
N GLY A 85 6.89 -1.46 -2.01
CA GLY A 85 8.12 -0.67 -2.04
C GLY A 85 9.04 -1.01 -0.88
N ASP A 86 9.37 -0.04 -0.04
CA ASP A 86 10.29 -0.20 1.10
C ASP A 86 9.64 -0.83 2.36
N TYR A 87 8.36 -1.19 2.28
CA TYR A 87 7.56 -1.60 3.42
C TYR A 87 6.81 -2.89 3.12
N PHE A 88 6.45 -3.61 4.19
CA PHE A 88 5.56 -4.75 4.12
C PHE A 88 4.46 -4.65 5.17
N LEU A 89 3.33 -5.29 4.88
CA LEU A 89 2.25 -5.55 5.81
C LEU A 89 2.16 -7.05 6.02
N MET A 90 2.25 -7.49 7.26
CA MET A 90 2.06 -8.88 7.66
C MET A 90 0.75 -9.00 8.44
N ALA A 91 -0.06 -10.01 8.12
CA ALA A 91 -1.26 -10.35 8.86
C ALA A 91 -1.06 -11.68 9.55
N THR A 92 -1.16 -11.69 10.88
CA THR A 92 -1.26 -12.93 11.66
C THR A 92 -2.73 -13.29 11.81
N TYR A 93 -3.10 -14.53 11.48
CA TYR A 93 -4.49 -15.00 11.51
C TYR A 93 -4.62 -16.34 12.23
N ASP A 94 -5.81 -16.61 12.77
CA ASP A 94 -6.16 -17.91 13.34
C ASP A 94 -6.45 -18.93 12.23
N VAL A 95 -5.76 -20.06 12.24
CA VAL A 95 -5.80 -21.06 11.16
C VAL A 95 -7.20 -21.68 10.98
N LYS A 96 -7.99 -21.79 12.05
CA LYS A 96 -9.30 -22.44 12.02
C LYS A 96 -10.39 -21.49 11.50
N THR A 97 -10.43 -20.28 12.05
CA THR A 97 -11.46 -19.28 11.78
C THR A 97 -11.12 -18.40 10.60
N ARG A 98 -9.83 -18.33 10.22
CA ARG A 98 -9.30 -17.39 9.22
C ARG A 98 -9.44 -15.91 9.60
N ASN A 99 -9.82 -15.63 10.84
CA ASN A 99 -9.89 -14.27 11.37
C ASN A 99 -8.48 -13.72 11.57
N VAL A 100 -8.26 -12.48 11.15
CA VAL A 100 -7.00 -11.76 11.41
C VAL A 100 -6.96 -11.37 12.88
N ILE A 101 -5.86 -11.69 13.54
CA ILE A 101 -5.59 -11.42 14.95
C ILE A 101 -4.91 -10.06 15.08
N ASP A 102 -3.90 -9.82 14.26
CA ASP A 102 -3.19 -8.55 14.19
C ASP A 102 -2.56 -8.31 12.82
N LEU A 103 -2.24 -7.05 12.60
CA LEU A 103 -1.50 -6.56 11.45
C LEU A 103 -0.17 -5.99 11.94
N PHE A 104 0.90 -6.22 11.22
CA PHE A 104 2.20 -5.63 11.47
C PHE A 104 2.70 -4.90 10.23
N ILE A 105 3.00 -3.61 10.37
CA ILE A 105 3.71 -2.84 9.33
C ILE A 105 5.19 -2.85 9.65
N GLY A 106 6.00 -3.33 8.71
CA GLY A 106 7.45 -3.39 8.82
C GLY A 106 8.17 -2.67 7.67
N ALA A 107 9.46 -2.44 7.88
CA ALA A 107 10.37 -2.01 6.82
C ALA A 107 11.07 -3.22 6.21
N GLU A 108 11.15 -3.25 4.87
CA GLU A 108 11.81 -4.32 4.11
C GLU A 108 13.26 -3.93 3.73
N THR A 109 13.51 -2.64 3.54
CA THR A 109 14.81 -2.12 3.07
C THR A 109 15.49 -1.25 4.12
N ASP A 110 16.81 -1.07 3.98
CA ASP A 110 17.58 -0.13 4.80
C ASP A 110 16.98 1.29 4.78
N ALA A 111 16.48 1.72 3.62
CA ALA A 111 15.80 3.01 3.48
C ALA A 111 14.52 3.08 4.33
N GLY A 112 13.70 2.03 4.29
CA GLY A 112 12.51 1.91 5.15
C GLY A 112 12.87 1.91 6.64
N PHE A 113 13.91 1.18 7.04
CA PHE A 113 14.38 1.16 8.43
C PHE A 113 14.86 2.54 8.91
N VAL A 114 15.52 3.32 8.05
CA VAL A 114 15.91 4.69 8.36
C VAL A 114 14.68 5.57 8.60
N GLN A 115 13.63 5.43 7.78
CA GLN A 115 12.37 6.16 7.97
C GLN A 115 11.69 5.80 9.30
N PHE A 116 11.73 4.52 9.70
CA PHE A 116 11.10 4.00 10.92
C PHE A 116 11.83 4.37 12.22
N ARG A 117 12.87 5.19 12.16
CA ARG A 117 13.39 5.88 13.35
C ARG A 117 12.39 6.89 13.93
N ASP A 118 11.50 7.44 13.10
CA ASP A 118 10.38 8.28 13.52
C ASP A 118 9.06 7.52 13.42
N THR A 119 8.36 7.39 14.54
CA THR A 119 7.03 6.78 14.64
C THR A 119 5.97 7.45 13.75
N LYS A 120 6.12 8.75 13.43
CA LYS A 120 5.19 9.44 12.53
C LYS A 120 5.24 8.86 11.11
N ASN A 121 6.40 8.40 10.67
CA ASN A 121 6.53 7.75 9.36
C ASN A 121 5.87 6.38 9.35
N ILE A 122 5.93 5.64 10.46
CA ILE A 122 5.20 4.36 10.61
C ILE A 122 3.70 4.60 10.51
N LEU A 123 3.20 5.63 11.22
CA LEU A 123 1.78 6.00 11.13
C LEU A 123 1.39 6.39 9.70
N LYS A 124 2.22 7.19 9.02
CA LYS A 124 1.99 7.62 7.64
C LYS A 124 1.92 6.46 6.65
N VAL A 125 2.86 5.51 6.75
CA VAL A 125 2.94 4.34 5.86
C VAL A 125 1.67 3.50 5.94
N GLY A 126 1.09 3.35 7.12
CA GLY A 126 -0.15 2.59 7.34
C GLY A 126 -1.45 3.38 7.24
N GLY A 127 -1.43 4.68 6.93
CA GLY A 127 -2.63 5.52 7.04
C GLY A 127 -3.22 5.55 8.46
N LEU A 128 -2.37 5.36 9.47
CA LEU A 128 -2.79 5.21 10.86
C LEU A 128 -2.94 6.56 11.56
N SER A 129 -3.83 6.58 12.55
CA SER A 129 -3.99 7.67 13.50
C SER A 129 -3.83 7.15 14.92
N SER A 130 -3.03 7.85 15.73
CA SER A 130 -2.89 7.57 17.15
C SER A 130 -4.16 7.88 17.95
N SER A 131 -5.10 8.64 17.38
CA SER A 131 -6.39 8.96 18.00
C SER A 131 -7.54 8.07 17.50
N ALA A 132 -7.25 7.05 16.67
CA ALA A 132 -8.29 6.13 16.20
C ALA A 132 -8.91 5.36 17.36
N THR A 133 -10.22 5.17 17.31
CA THR A 133 -10.97 4.41 18.33
C THR A 133 -11.11 2.93 17.98
N GLY A 134 -11.12 2.57 16.69
CA GLY A 134 -11.35 1.18 16.22
C GLY A 134 -10.13 0.25 16.26
N TYR A 135 -8.93 0.78 16.53
CA TYR A 135 -7.72 -0.03 16.68
C TYR A 135 -6.73 0.60 17.65
N SER A 136 -5.79 -0.23 18.11
CA SER A 136 -4.59 0.18 18.83
C SER A 136 -3.35 0.08 17.94
N VAL A 137 -2.35 0.91 18.24
CA VAL A 137 -1.04 0.89 17.56
C VAL A 137 0.04 0.75 18.63
N GLU A 138 0.88 -0.27 18.50
CA GLU A 138 2.02 -0.52 19.38
C GLU A 138 3.31 -0.53 18.55
N PHE A 139 4.20 0.43 18.80
CA PHE A 139 5.47 0.51 18.07
C PHE A 139 6.49 -0.53 18.59
N VAL A 140 7.10 -1.27 17.67
CA VAL A 140 8.06 -2.33 17.97
C VAL A 140 9.48 -1.77 17.89
N LYS A 141 10.17 -1.69 19.03
CA LYS A 141 11.55 -1.17 19.09
C LYS A 141 12.54 -2.14 18.47
N ALA A 142 13.49 -1.59 17.72
CA ALA A 142 14.63 -2.36 17.24
C ALA A 142 15.53 -2.78 18.43
N ARG A 143 15.99 -4.04 18.41
CA ARG A 143 16.75 -4.62 19.54
C ARG A 143 18.16 -4.02 19.68
N ASN A 144 18.85 -3.80 18.55
CA ASN A 144 20.28 -3.48 18.51
C ASN A 144 20.59 -2.13 17.83
N THR A 145 19.58 -1.34 17.48
CA THR A 145 19.74 -0.05 16.80
C THR A 145 18.72 0.97 17.32
N PRO A 146 19.02 2.28 17.25
CA PRO A 146 18.01 3.30 17.52
C PRO A 146 16.86 3.24 16.51
N GLY A 147 15.63 3.36 17.01
CA GLY A 147 14.42 3.40 16.19
C GLY A 147 13.51 2.18 16.39
N TYR A 148 12.67 1.94 15.39
CA TYR A 148 11.64 0.91 15.41
C TYR A 148 11.76 0.01 14.19
N THR A 149 11.31 -1.22 14.32
CA THR A 149 11.16 -2.15 13.20
C THR A 149 9.79 -2.04 12.56
N GLY A 150 8.83 -1.40 13.23
CA GLY A 150 7.46 -1.31 12.75
C GLY A 150 6.44 -1.00 13.84
N ALA A 151 5.18 -1.29 13.55
CA ALA A 151 4.10 -1.25 14.53
C ALA A 151 3.16 -2.44 14.36
N VAL A 152 2.68 -2.95 15.49
CA VAL A 152 1.57 -3.90 15.57
C VAL A 152 0.26 -3.13 15.70
N ILE A 153 -0.75 -3.53 14.94
CA ILE A 153 -2.08 -2.95 14.91
C ILE A 153 -3.09 -4.03 15.26
N LYS A 154 -3.94 -3.75 16.25
CA LYS A 154 -4.97 -4.68 16.75
C LYS A 154 -6.32 -3.98 16.81
N GLU A 155 -7.36 -4.68 16.37
CA GLU A 155 -8.75 -4.27 16.61
C GLU A 155 -9.01 -4.09 18.11
N ARG A 156 -9.90 -3.15 18.46
CA ARG A 156 -10.29 -2.85 19.84
C ARG A 156 -11.69 -3.32 20.17
#